data_AF-A0A4Q5QQV0-F1
#
_entry.id   AF-A0A4Q5QQV0-F1
#
_cell.length_a   1.000
_cell.length_b   1.000
_cell.length_c   1.000
_cell.angle_alpha   90.00
_cell.angle_beta   90.00
_cell.angle_gamma   90.00
#
_symmetry.space_group_name_H-M   'P 1'
#
loop_
_entity.id
_entity.type
_entity.pdbx_description
1 polymer ?
#
loop_
_entity_poly.entity_id
_entity_poly.type
_entity_poly.pdbx_seq_one_letter_code
_entity_poly.pdbx_strand_id
1 'polypeptide(L)'
;MKARILPLLLLLFIGVHAAGAPPAIVSISPSTASVGMTVTITGSDLINTTAVSFGGNPATSFLIVSATTVRAVVGVGNSGNVQVTTSEGVANISGFRYTITSGISTDFNGFWNTKDSLVNAVAPDNSHHMLSFTADGVTYSTGVKDSILTARGISFSPGNFKALPVASVNGNTSSGGSVFIALAKNVDGSSSVGNTANVSHYTIMKSLTDGLNGLDLGTGITNLPS
;
A
#
# COMPACT_ATOMS: atom_id res chain seq x y z
N MET A 1 60.16 -37.06 -43.00
CA MET A 1 60.13 -36.53 -41.62
C MET A 1 58.68 -36.52 -41.15
N LYS A 2 58.27 -37.45 -40.27
CA LYS A 2 56.88 -37.54 -39.77
C LYS A 2 56.73 -36.60 -38.57
N ALA A 3 55.97 -35.52 -38.72
CA ALA A 3 55.63 -34.62 -37.63
C ALA A 3 54.65 -35.30 -36.66
N ARG A 4 55.05 -35.44 -35.39
CA ARG A 4 54.19 -35.92 -34.30
C ARG A 4 53.43 -34.72 -33.73
N ILE A 5 52.11 -34.73 -33.83
CA ILE A 5 51.21 -33.76 -33.20
C ILE A 5 51.04 -34.17 -31.73
N LEU A 6 51.39 -33.27 -30.81
CA LEU A 6 51.16 -33.40 -29.38
C LEU A 6 49.75 -32.85 -29.07
N PRO A 7 48.82 -33.61 -28.45
CA PRO A 7 47.52 -33.08 -28.12
C PRO A 7 47.62 -32.14 -26.91
N LEU A 8 47.23 -30.88 -27.11
CA LEU A 8 47.04 -29.89 -26.06
C LEU A 8 45.82 -30.31 -25.22
N LEU A 9 46.06 -30.83 -24.02
CA LEU A 9 45.02 -31.14 -23.05
C LEU A 9 44.45 -29.82 -22.50
N LEU A 10 43.29 -29.42 -23.02
CA LEU A 10 42.51 -28.31 -22.47
C LEU A 10 41.88 -28.76 -21.15
N LEU A 11 42.50 -28.39 -20.02
CA LEU A 11 41.89 -28.50 -18.70
C LEU A 11 40.71 -27.52 -18.62
N LEU A 12 39.51 -28.02 -18.87
CA LEU A 12 38.28 -27.31 -18.54
C LEU A 12 38.23 -27.23 -17.00
N PHE A 13 38.54 -26.06 -16.44
CA PHE A 13 38.20 -25.76 -15.05
C PHE A 13 36.67 -25.73 -14.94
N ILE A 14 36.06 -26.88 -14.65
CA ILE A 14 34.73 -26.90 -14.07
C ILE A 14 34.94 -26.31 -12.68
N GLY A 15 34.79 -24.99 -12.57
CA GLY A 15 34.59 -24.35 -11.29
C GLY A 15 33.33 -24.96 -10.70
N VAL A 16 33.51 -25.95 -9.82
CA VAL A 16 32.47 -26.42 -8.93
C VAL A 16 32.11 -25.19 -8.10
N HIS A 17 31.10 -24.45 -8.54
CA HIS A 17 30.50 -23.42 -7.70
C HIS A 17 29.96 -24.19 -6.50
N ALA A 18 30.51 -23.94 -5.32
CA ALA A 18 29.99 -24.53 -4.10
C ALA A 18 28.50 -24.17 -4.04
N ALA A 19 27.63 -25.17 -4.19
CA ALA A 19 26.19 -24.98 -4.09
C ALA A 19 25.92 -24.38 -2.71
N GLY A 20 25.33 -23.18 -2.69
CA GLY A 20 25.01 -22.49 -1.45
C GLY A 20 23.92 -23.25 -0.69
N ALA A 21 23.79 -22.99 0.60
CA ALA A 21 22.68 -23.54 1.36
C ALA A 21 21.34 -23.02 0.80
N PRO A 22 20.29 -23.86 0.72
CA PRO A 22 18.98 -23.37 0.31
C PRO A 22 18.48 -22.35 1.33
N PRO A 23 17.74 -21.32 0.89
CA PRO A 23 17.23 -20.30 1.78
C PRO A 23 16.28 -20.90 2.81
N ALA A 24 16.23 -20.30 4.00
CA ALA A 24 15.24 -20.64 5.03
C ALA A 24 14.58 -19.38 5.55
N ILE A 25 13.26 -19.41 5.74
CA ILE A 25 12.52 -18.33 6.41
C ILE A 25 12.22 -18.79 7.84
N VAL A 26 12.61 -17.97 8.82
CA VAL A 26 12.36 -18.20 10.24
C VAL A 26 11.10 -17.46 10.70
N SER A 27 10.93 -16.20 10.27
CA SER A 27 9.79 -15.39 10.69
C SER A 27 9.47 -14.28 9.69
N ILE A 28 8.23 -13.81 9.75
CA ILE A 28 7.74 -12.63 9.02
C ILE A 28 7.09 -11.65 10.00
N SER A 29 7.32 -10.35 9.81
CA SER A 29 6.72 -9.32 10.63
C SER A 29 6.44 -8.03 9.84
N PRO A 30 5.19 -7.52 9.82
CA PRO A 30 4.00 -8.14 10.42
C PRO A 30 3.54 -9.38 9.63
N SER A 31 2.87 -10.33 10.28
CA SER A 31 2.22 -11.47 9.61
C SER A 31 0.87 -11.11 8.98
N THR A 32 0.34 -9.93 9.30
CA THR A 32 -0.91 -9.37 8.76
C THR A 32 -0.60 -8.04 8.09
N ALA A 33 -0.91 -7.91 6.79
CA ALA A 33 -0.59 -6.71 6.03
C ALA A 33 -1.51 -6.51 4.81
N SER A 34 -1.71 -5.26 4.40
CA SER A 34 -2.39 -4.88 3.16
C SER A 34 -1.39 -4.52 2.06
N VAL A 35 -1.89 -4.28 0.84
CA VAL A 35 -1.10 -3.71 -0.25
C VAL A 35 -0.32 -2.47 0.19
N GLY A 36 0.92 -2.34 -0.27
CA GLY A 36 1.82 -1.22 0.03
C GLY A 36 2.52 -1.29 1.38
N MET A 37 2.08 -2.14 2.31
CA MET A 37 2.79 -2.35 3.57
C MET A 37 4.10 -3.12 3.36
N THR A 38 5.12 -2.81 4.16
CA THR A 38 6.38 -3.57 4.16
C THR A 38 6.32 -4.70 5.18
N VAL A 39 6.64 -5.91 4.73
CA VAL A 39 6.87 -7.08 5.59
C VAL A 39 8.37 -7.36 5.65
N THR A 40 8.88 -7.49 6.88
CA THR A 40 10.24 -7.94 7.14
C THR A 40 10.26 -9.47 7.20
N ILE A 41 11.10 -10.08 6.38
CA ILE A 41 11.33 -11.52 6.30
C ILE A 41 12.70 -11.79 6.92
N THR A 42 12.75 -12.61 7.96
CA THR A 42 13.97 -12.99 8.66
C THR A 42 14.26 -14.47 8.44
N GLY A 43 15.52 -14.81 8.17
CA GLY A 43 15.90 -16.15 7.74
C GLY A 43 17.41 -16.38 7.64
N SER A 44 17.80 -17.32 6.78
CA SER A 44 19.19 -17.58 6.38
C SER A 44 19.32 -17.67 4.86
N ASP A 45 20.53 -17.41 4.35
CA ASP A 45 20.91 -17.55 2.94
C ASP A 45 20.04 -16.72 1.97
N LEU A 46 19.58 -15.55 2.42
CA LEU A 46 18.69 -14.66 1.67
C LEU A 46 19.42 -13.64 0.76
N ILE A 47 20.77 -13.68 0.72
CA ILE A 47 21.58 -12.64 0.05
C ILE A 47 21.38 -12.59 -1.46
N ASN A 48 21.01 -13.72 -2.07
CA ASN A 48 20.77 -13.86 -3.51
C ASN A 48 19.27 -13.99 -3.83
N THR A 49 18.41 -13.28 -3.08
CA THR A 49 16.96 -13.30 -3.33
C THR A 49 16.65 -12.70 -4.70
N THR A 50 15.95 -13.47 -5.54
CA THR A 50 15.53 -13.08 -6.89
C THR A 50 14.03 -12.81 -6.99
N ALA A 51 13.23 -13.38 -6.09
CA ALA A 51 11.80 -13.12 -6.02
C ALA A 51 11.24 -13.28 -4.60
N VAL A 52 10.21 -12.49 -4.30
CA VAL A 52 9.40 -12.62 -3.08
C VAL A 52 7.93 -12.61 -3.47
N SER A 53 7.12 -13.49 -2.88
CA SER A 53 5.67 -13.49 -3.08
C SER A 53 4.90 -13.71 -1.79
N PHE A 54 3.66 -13.23 -1.75
CA PHE A 54 2.72 -13.30 -0.65
C PHE A 54 1.42 -13.93 -1.14
N GLY A 55 1.03 -15.07 -0.56
CA GLY A 55 -0.19 -15.79 -0.94
C GLY A 55 -0.25 -16.10 -2.45
N GLY A 56 0.90 -16.43 -3.04
CA GLY A 56 1.06 -16.72 -4.47
C GLY A 56 1.14 -15.49 -5.40
N ASN A 57 1.09 -14.26 -4.87
CA ASN A 57 1.19 -13.03 -5.66
C ASN A 57 2.56 -12.36 -5.45
N PRO A 58 3.25 -11.92 -6.51
CA PRO A 58 4.53 -11.24 -6.39
C PRO A 58 4.46 -9.99 -5.48
N ALA A 59 5.51 -9.76 -4.71
CA ALA A 59 5.72 -8.50 -4.01
C ALA A 59 5.89 -7.35 -5.03
N THR A 60 5.41 -6.14 -4.71
CA THR A 60 5.60 -4.97 -5.56
C THR A 60 7.08 -4.61 -5.69
N SER A 61 7.82 -4.75 -4.59
CA SER A 61 9.27 -4.58 -4.55
C SER A 61 9.85 -5.33 -3.35
N PHE A 62 11.16 -5.55 -3.35
CA PHE A 62 11.87 -6.04 -2.18
C PHE A 62 13.28 -5.48 -2.13
N LEU A 63 13.82 -5.40 -0.92
CA LEU A 63 15.17 -4.95 -0.62
C LEU A 63 15.84 -6.02 0.24
N ILE A 64 16.98 -6.52 -0.24
CA ILE A 64 17.84 -7.42 0.51
C ILE A 64 18.68 -6.55 1.46
N VAL A 65 18.45 -6.69 2.76
CA VAL A 65 19.18 -5.92 3.79
C VAL A 65 20.45 -6.66 4.20
N SER A 66 20.36 -7.98 4.34
CA SER A 66 21.48 -8.87 4.67
C SER A 66 21.17 -10.30 4.24
N ALA A 67 22.13 -11.22 4.44
CA ALA A 67 21.92 -12.65 4.24
C ALA A 67 20.80 -13.24 5.12
N THR A 68 20.33 -12.52 6.15
CA THR A 68 19.31 -12.98 7.08
C THR A 68 18.05 -12.13 7.07
N THR A 69 17.99 -11.06 6.27
CA THR A 69 16.87 -10.10 6.30
C THR A 69 16.54 -9.57 4.91
N VAL A 70 15.28 -9.69 4.53
CA VAL A 70 14.68 -9.10 3.32
C VAL A 70 13.46 -8.27 3.73
N ARG A 71 13.33 -7.06 3.19
CA ARG A 71 12.13 -6.22 3.34
C ARG A 71 11.37 -6.25 2.04
N ALA A 72 10.12 -6.69 2.04
CA ALA A 72 9.30 -6.79 0.83
C ALA A 72 8.02 -5.99 0.98
N VAL A 73 7.65 -5.26 -0.08
CA VAL A 73 6.42 -4.48 -0.16
C VAL A 73 5.32 -5.36 -0.73
N VAL A 74 4.24 -5.53 0.04
CA VAL A 74 3.12 -6.40 -0.31
C VAL A 74 2.38 -5.83 -1.53
N GLY A 75 2.21 -6.66 -2.56
CA GLY A 75 1.40 -6.34 -3.74
C GLY A 75 -0.10 -6.53 -3.52
N VAL A 76 -0.88 -6.35 -4.57
CA VAL A 76 -2.28 -6.82 -4.58
C VAL A 76 -2.24 -8.35 -4.55
N GLY A 77 -2.94 -8.97 -3.60
CA GLY A 77 -2.81 -10.42 -3.43
C GLY A 77 -3.80 -11.03 -2.45
N ASN A 78 -3.40 -12.17 -1.89
CA ASN A 78 -4.21 -13.01 -1.04
C ASN A 78 -3.44 -13.43 0.22
N SER A 79 -4.17 -13.94 1.22
CA SER A 79 -3.55 -14.64 2.35
C SER A 79 -2.90 -15.95 1.87
N GLY A 80 -1.89 -16.44 2.59
CA GLY A 80 -1.25 -17.71 2.28
C GLY A 80 0.20 -17.78 2.73
N ASN A 81 1.04 -18.42 1.91
CA ASN A 81 2.46 -18.55 2.20
C ASN A 81 3.23 -17.30 1.75
N VAL A 82 4.24 -16.93 2.52
CA VAL A 82 5.32 -16.07 2.05
C VAL A 82 6.39 -16.96 1.46
N GLN A 83 6.81 -16.65 0.24
CA GLN A 83 7.84 -17.40 -0.47
C GLN A 83 9.00 -16.47 -0.82
N VAL A 84 10.21 -16.96 -0.62
CA VAL A 84 11.45 -16.32 -1.08
C VAL A 84 12.17 -17.29 -2.01
N THR A 85 12.53 -16.82 -3.19
CA THR A 85 13.31 -17.55 -4.19
C THR A 85 14.71 -16.97 -4.25
N THR A 86 15.71 -17.84 -4.23
CA THR A 86 17.12 -17.53 -4.48
C THR A 86 17.67 -18.40 -5.60
N SER A 87 18.91 -18.19 -6.01
CA SER A 87 19.61 -19.11 -6.93
C SER A 87 19.75 -20.53 -6.38
N GLU A 88 19.78 -20.69 -5.06
CA GLU A 88 20.04 -21.97 -4.38
C GLU A 88 18.77 -22.73 -4.00
N GLY A 89 17.59 -22.12 -4.17
CA GLY A 89 16.31 -22.76 -3.91
C GLY A 89 15.20 -21.82 -3.46
N VAL A 90 14.13 -22.41 -2.94
CA VAL A 90 12.90 -21.73 -2.54
C VAL A 90 12.59 -22.01 -1.07
N ALA A 91 12.39 -20.95 -0.30
CA ALA A 91 11.94 -21.00 1.09
C ALA A 91 10.48 -20.58 1.19
N ASN A 92 9.72 -21.20 2.10
CA ASN A 92 8.32 -20.87 2.34
C ASN A 92 8.03 -20.80 3.84
N ILE A 93 7.17 -19.89 4.25
CA ILE A 93 6.56 -19.87 5.59
C ILE A 93 5.06 -19.61 5.44
N SER A 94 4.25 -20.29 6.23
CA SER A 94 2.80 -20.12 6.25
C SER A 94 2.37 -19.02 7.23
N GLY A 95 1.08 -18.65 7.19
CA GLY A 95 0.47 -17.76 8.19
C GLY A 95 0.47 -16.28 7.83
N PHE A 96 0.78 -15.91 6.58
CA PHE A 96 0.56 -14.54 6.12
C PHE A 96 -0.94 -14.27 5.88
N ARG A 97 -1.46 -13.25 6.55
CA ARG A 97 -2.83 -12.77 6.39
C ARG A 97 -2.84 -11.47 5.59
N TYR A 98 -3.39 -11.54 4.38
CA TYR A 98 -3.64 -10.37 3.57
C TYR A 98 -4.95 -9.72 3.98
N THR A 99 -4.89 -8.43 4.27
CA THR A 99 -6.07 -7.66 4.69
C THR A 99 -6.54 -6.76 3.56
N ILE A 100 -7.84 -6.79 3.28
CA ILE A 100 -8.48 -5.95 2.28
C ILE A 100 -9.38 -4.93 2.94
N THR A 101 -9.29 -3.69 2.48
CA THR A 101 -10.33 -2.69 2.73
C THR A 101 -11.39 -2.87 1.65
N SER A 102 -12.54 -3.44 2.02
CA SER A 102 -13.60 -3.82 1.08
C SER A 102 -14.76 -2.83 1.05
N GLY A 103 -14.67 -1.75 1.81
CA GLY A 103 -15.61 -0.65 1.61
C GLY A 103 -15.42 0.55 2.52
N ILE A 104 -16.01 1.65 2.11
CA ILE A 104 -16.02 2.94 2.80
C ILE A 104 -17.46 3.47 2.76
N SER A 105 -17.88 4.18 3.82
CA SER A 105 -19.14 4.91 3.85
C SER A 105 -18.91 6.34 4.30
N THR A 106 -19.62 7.28 3.69
CA THR A 106 -19.46 8.73 3.90
C THR A 106 -20.83 9.39 4.06
N ASP A 107 -20.87 10.62 4.58
CA ASP A 107 -22.10 11.43 4.64
C ASP A 107 -22.38 12.24 3.35
N PHE A 108 -21.66 11.93 2.25
CA PHE A 108 -21.86 12.60 0.98
C PHE A 108 -23.31 12.46 0.49
N ASN A 109 -23.95 13.60 0.20
CA ASN A 109 -25.37 13.67 -0.17
C ASN A 109 -26.31 12.89 0.78
N GLY A 110 -26.01 12.94 2.08
CA GLY A 110 -26.76 12.26 3.15
C GLY A 110 -26.19 10.90 3.51
N PHE A 111 -25.84 10.07 2.52
CA PHE A 111 -25.11 8.82 2.71
C PHE A 111 -24.63 8.27 1.37
N TRP A 112 -23.37 7.84 1.33
CA TRP A 112 -22.82 7.08 0.22
C TRP A 112 -21.99 5.92 0.74
N ASN A 113 -22.01 4.78 0.06
CA ASN A 113 -21.08 3.69 0.36
C ASN A 113 -20.52 3.05 -0.92
N THR A 114 -19.30 2.52 -0.83
CA THR A 114 -18.60 1.89 -1.97
C THR A 114 -19.29 0.65 -2.53
N LYS A 115 -20.24 0.05 -1.79
CA LYS A 115 -21.02 -1.11 -2.23
C LYS A 115 -22.33 -0.70 -2.91
N ASP A 116 -22.67 0.59 -2.92
CA ASP A 116 -23.82 1.08 -3.70
C ASP A 116 -23.53 0.87 -5.18
N SER A 117 -24.36 0.06 -5.83
CA SER A 117 -24.25 -0.23 -7.27
C SER A 117 -24.71 0.95 -8.15
N LEU A 118 -25.28 1.99 -7.54
CA LEU A 118 -25.66 3.22 -8.22
C LEU A 118 -24.49 4.19 -8.18
N VAL A 119 -23.74 4.27 -9.27
CA VAL A 119 -22.72 5.30 -9.45
C VAL A 119 -23.40 6.67 -9.45
N ASN A 120 -23.13 7.49 -8.44
CA ASN A 120 -23.60 8.87 -8.44
C ASN A 120 -22.86 9.63 -9.56
N ALA A 121 -23.61 10.20 -10.51
CA ALA A 121 -23.04 11.02 -11.58
C ALA A 121 -22.37 12.30 -11.03
N VAL A 122 -22.72 12.70 -9.81
CA VAL A 122 -22.06 13.79 -9.08
C VAL A 122 -20.90 13.21 -8.28
N ALA A 123 -19.68 13.47 -8.72
CA ALA A 123 -18.49 13.19 -7.94
C ALA A 123 -18.47 14.05 -6.66
N PRO A 124 -18.01 13.51 -5.52
CA PRO A 124 -17.78 14.32 -4.33
C PRO A 124 -16.70 15.38 -4.60
N ASP A 125 -17.12 16.65 -4.59
CA ASP A 125 -16.27 17.84 -4.77
C ASP A 125 -16.50 18.83 -3.61
N ASN A 126 -16.77 18.26 -2.43
CA ASN A 126 -17.02 18.98 -1.19
C ASN A 126 -16.65 18.09 0.00
N SER A 127 -16.74 18.66 1.20
CA SER A 127 -16.57 17.91 2.45
C SER A 127 -17.54 16.73 2.53
N HIS A 128 -16.98 15.56 2.81
CA HIS A 128 -17.74 14.38 3.19
C HIS A 128 -16.94 13.53 4.18
N HIS A 129 -17.47 13.45 5.40
CA HIS A 129 -16.84 12.75 6.49
C HIS A 129 -16.94 11.25 6.26
N MET A 130 -15.82 10.57 6.46
CA MET A 130 -15.79 9.12 6.53
C MET A 130 -16.51 8.65 7.81
N LEU A 131 -17.61 7.92 7.63
CA LEU A 131 -18.41 7.35 8.72
C LEU A 131 -17.88 5.99 9.17
N SER A 132 -17.48 5.16 8.20
CA SER A 132 -16.98 3.81 8.46
C SER A 132 -16.12 3.29 7.32
N PHE A 133 -15.28 2.29 7.62
CA PHE A 133 -14.66 1.42 6.62
C PHE A 133 -14.86 -0.04 6.97
N THR A 134 -14.82 -0.91 5.97
CA THR A 134 -14.82 -2.36 6.15
C THR A 134 -13.42 -2.89 5.86
N ALA A 135 -12.81 -3.51 6.86
CA ALA A 135 -11.53 -4.20 6.74
C ALA A 135 -11.67 -5.62 7.30
N ASP A 136 -11.15 -6.61 6.58
CA ASP A 136 -11.25 -8.04 6.95
C ASP A 136 -12.71 -8.49 7.22
N GLY A 137 -13.66 -7.93 6.47
CA GLY A 137 -15.09 -8.22 6.62
C GLY A 137 -15.77 -7.56 7.83
N VAL A 138 -15.02 -6.84 8.68
CA VAL A 138 -15.56 -6.08 9.82
C VAL A 138 -15.72 -4.62 9.42
N THR A 139 -16.91 -4.07 9.60
CA THR A 139 -17.15 -2.63 9.47
C THR A 139 -16.78 -1.93 10.77
N TYR A 140 -15.82 -1.01 10.70
CA TYR A 140 -15.39 -0.16 11.79
C TYR A 140 -15.98 1.24 11.62
N SER A 141 -16.63 1.76 12.64
CA SER A 141 -17.05 3.16 12.69
C SER A 141 -15.87 4.06 13.09
N THR A 142 -15.80 5.25 12.49
CA THR A 142 -14.86 6.33 12.84
C THR A 142 -15.32 7.16 14.06
N GLY A 143 -16.50 6.87 14.60
CA GLY A 143 -17.20 7.66 15.61
C GLY A 143 -17.91 8.89 15.02
N VAL A 144 -17.82 9.11 13.71
CA VAL A 144 -18.48 10.24 13.04
C VAL A 144 -19.89 9.82 12.63
N LYS A 145 -20.90 10.52 13.18
CA LYS A 145 -22.32 10.37 12.83
C LYS A 145 -22.81 8.91 12.78
N ASP A 146 -22.46 8.12 13.81
CA ASP A 146 -22.93 6.73 13.99
C ASP A 146 -24.45 6.55 13.91
N SER A 147 -25.21 7.62 14.18
CA SER A 147 -26.66 7.66 13.99
C SER A 147 -27.06 7.38 12.54
N ILE A 148 -26.28 7.81 11.54
CA ILE A 148 -26.54 7.52 10.11
C ILE A 148 -26.33 6.03 9.84
N LEU A 149 -25.26 5.43 10.37
CA LEU A 149 -24.98 3.99 10.22
C LEU A 149 -26.09 3.16 10.87
N THR A 150 -26.48 3.52 12.09
CA THR A 150 -27.54 2.86 12.86
C THR A 150 -28.90 2.97 12.15
N ALA A 151 -29.27 4.16 11.67
CA ALA A 151 -30.53 4.37 10.95
C ALA A 151 -30.63 3.56 9.65
N ARG A 152 -29.49 3.16 9.07
CA ARG A 152 -29.43 2.32 7.86
C ARG A 152 -29.25 0.83 8.16
N GLY A 153 -29.28 0.43 9.43
CA GLY A 153 -29.11 -0.98 9.84
C GLY A 153 -27.71 -1.53 9.63
N ILE A 154 -26.69 -0.67 9.50
CA ILE A 154 -25.30 -1.10 9.33
C ILE A 154 -24.75 -1.48 10.70
N SER A 155 -24.33 -2.74 10.85
CA SER A 155 -23.62 -3.21 12.04
C SER A 155 -22.15 -2.79 11.97
N PHE A 156 -21.61 -2.25 13.06
CA PHE A 156 -20.22 -1.80 13.11
C PHE A 156 -19.58 -2.02 14.48
N SER A 157 -18.25 -2.12 14.50
CA SER A 157 -17.44 -1.96 15.71
C SER A 157 -16.99 -0.50 15.82
N PRO A 158 -17.27 0.21 16.93
CA PRO A 158 -16.75 1.55 17.12
C PRO A 158 -15.23 1.52 17.30
N GLY A 159 -14.54 2.54 16.81
CA GLY A 159 -13.11 2.73 17.03
C GLY A 159 -12.72 4.21 17.05
N ASN A 160 -11.51 4.48 17.55
CA ASN A 160 -10.96 5.83 17.61
C ASN A 160 -9.93 6.01 16.49
N PHE A 161 -10.40 6.44 15.33
CA PHE A 161 -9.57 6.64 14.15
C PHE A 161 -9.32 8.13 13.95
N LYS A 162 -8.07 8.47 13.65
CA LYS A 162 -7.64 9.84 13.37
C LYS A 162 -6.61 9.83 12.26
N ALA A 163 -6.56 10.88 11.45
CA ALA A 163 -5.42 11.12 10.58
C ALA A 163 -4.14 11.17 11.41
N LEU A 164 -3.05 10.71 10.79
CA LEU A 164 -1.73 10.83 11.39
C LEU A 164 -1.43 12.31 11.67
N PRO A 165 -0.84 12.65 12.83
CA PRO A 165 -0.46 14.02 13.11
C PRO A 165 0.61 14.46 12.11
N VAL A 166 0.25 15.39 11.23
CA VAL A 166 1.16 15.96 10.25
C VAL A 166 1.86 17.17 10.89
N ALA A 167 2.92 16.92 11.66
CA ALA A 167 3.58 17.97 12.45
C ALA A 167 4.30 19.02 11.57
N SER A 168 4.74 18.65 10.35
CA SER A 168 5.34 19.56 9.36
C SER A 168 5.45 18.85 8.01
N VAL A 169 4.53 19.09 7.08
CA VAL A 169 4.74 18.76 5.66
C VAL A 169 4.85 20.06 4.89
N ASN A 170 6.07 20.36 4.46
CA ASN A 170 6.38 21.54 3.65
C ASN A 170 6.19 21.20 2.17
N GLY A 171 5.45 22.06 1.46
CA GLY A 171 5.27 21.99 0.02
C GLY A 171 4.41 23.16 -0.46
N ASN A 172 4.63 23.59 -1.70
CA ASN A 172 3.92 24.69 -2.33
C ASN A 172 3.15 24.20 -3.56
N THR A 173 1.91 24.66 -3.75
CA THR A 173 1.24 24.55 -5.06
C THR A 173 1.94 25.52 -6.01
N SER A 174 2.64 25.00 -7.01
CA SER A 174 3.18 25.84 -8.08
C SER A 174 2.21 25.81 -9.26
N SER A 175 1.93 26.96 -9.87
CA SER A 175 1.18 27.01 -11.13
C SER A 175 1.91 26.16 -12.18
N GLY A 176 1.23 25.13 -12.72
CA GLY A 176 1.81 24.17 -13.67
C GLY A 176 2.51 22.94 -13.06
N GLY A 177 2.48 22.75 -11.73
CA GLY A 177 2.95 21.51 -11.09
C GLY A 177 1.96 20.34 -11.27
N SER A 178 2.47 19.10 -11.25
CA SER A 178 1.64 17.88 -11.33
C SER A 178 0.85 17.59 -10.05
N VAL A 179 1.23 18.20 -8.92
CA VAL A 179 0.58 18.04 -7.62
C VAL A 179 -0.44 19.17 -7.43
N PHE A 180 -1.71 18.83 -7.42
CA PHE A 180 -2.78 19.78 -7.14
C PHE A 180 -3.27 19.60 -5.71
N ILE A 181 -3.31 20.71 -4.97
CA ILE A 181 -3.95 20.79 -3.66
C ILE A 181 -5.29 21.50 -3.86
N ALA A 182 -6.38 20.81 -3.46
CA ALA A 182 -7.80 21.21 -3.46
C ALA A 182 -8.64 20.78 -4.68
N LEU A 183 -9.47 19.76 -4.44
CA LEU A 183 -10.64 19.32 -5.22
C LEU A 183 -11.92 19.52 -4.37
N ALA A 184 -12.04 20.68 -3.72
CA ALA A 184 -13.20 20.96 -2.89
C ALA A 184 -13.72 22.35 -3.19
N LYS A 185 -14.97 22.42 -3.65
CA LYS A 185 -15.69 23.69 -3.86
C LYS A 185 -15.63 24.65 -2.66
N ASN A 186 -15.55 24.10 -1.45
CA ASN A 186 -15.49 24.87 -0.20
C ASN A 186 -14.11 25.51 0.03
N VAL A 187 -13.07 24.99 -0.61
CA VAL A 187 -11.68 25.45 -0.53
C VAL A 187 -11.33 26.35 -1.70
N ASP A 188 -11.76 25.97 -2.91
CA ASP A 188 -11.34 26.59 -4.16
C ASP A 188 -12.39 27.55 -4.78
N GLY A 189 -13.62 27.52 -4.25
CA GLY A 189 -14.77 28.31 -4.71
C GLY A 189 -15.34 27.88 -6.07
N SER A 190 -14.77 26.86 -6.70
CA SER A 190 -15.11 26.39 -8.03
C SER A 190 -16.19 25.32 -7.96
N SER A 191 -17.16 25.38 -8.86
CA SER A 191 -18.15 24.30 -9.04
C SER A 191 -17.82 23.37 -10.21
N SER A 192 -16.67 23.57 -10.88
CA SER A 192 -16.46 23.04 -12.24
C SER A 192 -15.01 22.79 -12.65
N VAL A 193 -14.02 23.02 -11.79
CA VAL A 193 -12.60 22.91 -12.15
C VAL A 193 -11.85 22.26 -11.00
N GLY A 194 -11.15 21.15 -11.26
CA GLY A 194 -10.45 20.39 -10.21
C GLY A 194 -9.18 21.05 -9.65
N ASN A 195 -8.80 22.23 -10.16
CA ASN A 195 -7.64 22.99 -9.70
C ASN A 195 -7.99 24.50 -9.79
N THR A 196 -7.91 25.24 -8.69
CA THR A 196 -8.02 26.72 -8.73
C THR A 196 -6.67 27.40 -8.53
N ALA A 197 -6.50 28.56 -9.17
CA ALA A 197 -5.46 29.51 -8.78
C ALA A 197 -5.93 30.26 -7.51
N ASN A 198 -5.03 30.48 -6.55
CA ASN A 198 -5.24 31.28 -5.32
C ASN A 198 -5.80 30.59 -4.06
N VAL A 199 -5.59 29.28 -3.88
CA VAL A 199 -5.76 28.61 -2.57
C VAL A 199 -4.53 28.75 -1.66
N SER A 200 -3.86 29.91 -1.68
CA SER A 200 -2.57 30.13 -0.98
C SER A 200 -2.61 29.92 0.54
N HIS A 201 -3.82 29.93 1.13
CA HIS A 201 -4.06 29.68 2.55
C HIS A 201 -4.35 28.21 2.88
N TYR A 202 -4.48 27.34 1.85
CA TYR A 202 -4.77 25.92 1.99
C TYR A 202 -3.48 25.11 1.84
N THR A 203 -3.03 24.52 2.95
CA THR A 203 -1.75 23.82 3.02
C THR A 203 -1.94 22.31 2.89
N ILE A 204 -0.85 21.59 2.55
CA ILE A 204 -0.82 20.12 2.58
C ILE A 204 -1.27 19.59 3.94
N MET A 205 -0.81 20.20 5.03
CA MET A 205 -1.24 19.85 6.39
C MET A 205 -2.77 19.93 6.52
N LYS A 206 -3.38 21.03 6.05
CA LYS A 206 -4.83 21.22 6.11
C LYS A 206 -5.56 20.16 5.29
N SER A 207 -5.11 19.86 4.07
CA SER A 207 -5.67 18.76 3.26
C SER A 207 -5.59 17.39 3.94
N LEU A 208 -4.46 17.08 4.60
CA LEU A 208 -4.23 15.77 5.21
C LEU A 208 -4.91 15.59 6.57
N THR A 209 -5.45 16.68 7.15
CA THR A 209 -6.07 16.67 8.48
C THR A 209 -7.47 17.26 8.48
N ASP A 210 -8.10 17.34 7.31
CA ASP A 210 -9.42 17.97 7.17
C ASP A 210 -10.57 17.11 7.72
N GLY A 211 -11.62 17.81 8.14
CA GLY A 211 -12.82 17.25 8.75
C GLY A 211 -12.62 16.64 10.12
N LEU A 212 -13.70 16.05 10.63
CA LEU A 212 -13.71 15.39 11.93
C LEU A 212 -12.67 14.29 12.00
N ASN A 213 -11.80 14.37 13.02
CA ASN A 213 -10.66 13.48 13.21
C ASN A 213 -9.64 13.44 12.05
N GLY A 214 -9.72 14.37 11.09
CA GLY A 214 -8.88 14.37 9.90
C GLY A 214 -9.26 13.35 8.84
N LEU A 215 -10.52 12.86 8.85
CA LEU A 215 -10.98 11.77 7.98
C LEU A 215 -11.99 12.25 6.91
N ASP A 216 -11.89 13.51 6.47
CA ASP A 216 -12.62 13.96 5.28
C ASP A 216 -11.95 13.43 4.01
N LEU A 217 -12.73 12.87 3.11
CA LEU A 217 -12.23 12.28 1.85
C LEU A 217 -12.36 13.25 0.66
N GLY A 218 -12.96 14.42 0.85
CA GLY A 218 -13.36 15.33 -0.23
C GLY A 218 -12.52 16.57 -0.43
N THR A 219 -11.42 16.75 0.31
CA THR A 219 -10.58 17.97 0.20
C THR A 219 -9.10 17.66 -0.08
N GLY A 220 -8.85 16.42 -0.52
CA GLY A 220 -7.54 15.79 -0.59
C GLY A 220 -6.58 16.34 -1.65
N ILE A 221 -5.33 15.91 -1.50
CA ILE A 221 -4.25 16.07 -2.46
C ILE A 221 -4.47 15.07 -3.59
N THR A 222 -4.44 15.53 -4.84
CA THR A 222 -4.45 14.64 -6.01
C THR A 222 -3.06 14.60 -6.65
N ASN A 223 -2.78 13.52 -7.37
CA ASN A 223 -1.53 13.32 -8.12
C ASN A 223 -0.25 13.42 -7.27
N LEU A 224 -0.21 12.81 -6.09
CA LEU A 224 1.07 12.54 -5.44
C LEU A 224 1.93 11.69 -6.40
N PRO A 225 3.13 12.14 -6.80
CA PRO A 225 4.00 11.32 -7.64
C PRO A 225 4.29 10.01 -6.91
N SER A 226 4.18 8.90 -7.65
CA SER A 226 4.49 7.54 -7.19
C SER A 226 5.92 7.41 -6.68
#